data_AF-A0A3N5NQW3-F1
#
_entry.id   AF-A0A3N5NQW3-F1
#
_cell.length_a   1.000
_cell.length_b   1.000
_cell.length_c   1.000
_cell.angle_alpha   90.00
_cell.angle_beta   90.00
_cell.angle_gamma   90.00
#
_symmetry.space_group_name_H-M   'P 1'
#
loop_
_entity.id
_entity.type
_entity.pdbx_description
1 polymer ?
#
loop_
_entity_poly.entity_id
_entity_poly.type
_entity_poly.pdbx_seq_one_letter_code
_entity_poly.pdbx_strand_id
1 'polypeptide(L)'
;MENHAMDQRLSLKLVEMEAGKPGTVLKILGGICLKRRLEAMGIRPGATVVKIAGSPLGGPVVVGIGPMRLAIGRGMATKVVVGVQKDGTP
;
A
#
# COMPACT_ATOMS: atom_id res chain seq x y z
N MET A 1 -19.15 20.86 15.85
CA MET A 1 -17.81 20.26 16.00
C MET A 1 -17.90 18.78 15.62
N GLU A 2 -17.39 18.26 14.52
CA GLU A 2 -16.88 18.76 13.25
C GLU A 2 -16.78 17.50 12.38
N ASN A 3 -17.44 17.53 11.22
CA ASN A 3 -17.25 16.67 10.04
C ASN A 3 -17.13 15.14 10.25
N HIS A 4 -18.30 14.48 10.29
CA HIS A 4 -18.45 13.12 9.73
C HIS A 4 -18.28 13.19 8.20
N ALA A 5 -17.06 13.46 7.73
CA ALA A 5 -16.71 13.23 6.33
C ALA A 5 -16.57 11.72 6.16
N MET A 6 -17.61 11.11 5.59
CA MET A 6 -17.68 9.73 5.14
C MET A 6 -16.60 9.50 4.08
N ASP A 7 -15.36 9.33 4.54
CA ASP A 7 -14.24 8.97 3.70
C ASP A 7 -14.41 7.48 3.35
N GLN A 8 -15.08 7.22 2.22
CA GLN A 8 -15.21 5.87 1.65
C GLN A 8 -13.86 5.37 1.09
N ARG A 9 -12.77 5.47 1.87
CA ARG A 9 -11.51 4.78 1.54
C ARG A 9 -11.72 3.30 1.71
N LEU A 10 -11.74 2.57 0.59
CA LEU A 10 -11.63 1.13 0.65
C LEU A 10 -10.24 0.77 1.17
N SER A 11 -10.19 0.04 2.28
CA SER A 11 -8.96 -0.58 2.76
C SER A 11 -8.81 -1.96 2.15
N LEU A 12 -7.69 -2.19 1.48
CA LEU A 12 -7.32 -3.49 0.89
C LEU A 12 -5.84 -3.78 1.12
N LYS A 13 -5.40 -5.00 0.81
CA LYS A 13 -3.98 -5.32 0.88
C LYS A 13 -3.27 -4.74 -0.33
N LEU A 14 -2.02 -4.34 -0.16
CA LEU A 14 -1.20 -3.81 -1.24
C LEU A 14 -1.11 -4.76 -2.45
N VAL A 15 -1.18 -6.08 -2.23
CA VAL A 15 -1.20 -7.08 -3.32
C VAL A 15 -2.46 -7.00 -4.19
N GLU A 16 -3.60 -6.62 -3.59
CA GLU A 16 -4.92 -6.52 -4.23
C GLU A 16 -5.14 -5.17 -4.93
N MET A 17 -4.26 -4.21 -4.68
CA MET A 17 -4.33 -2.89 -5.27
C MET A 17 -4.17 -2.96 -6.79
N GLU A 18 -4.84 -2.09 -7.53
CA GLU A 18 -4.66 -1.97 -8.97
C GLU A 18 -3.31 -1.33 -9.28
N ALA A 19 -2.63 -1.81 -10.32
CA ALA A 19 -1.39 -1.19 -10.78
C ALA A 19 -1.69 0.19 -11.39
N GLY A 20 -0.82 1.16 -11.17
CA GLY A 20 -0.95 2.55 -11.60
C GLY A 20 -1.70 3.46 -10.63
N LYS A 21 -2.46 2.91 -9.66
CA LYS A 21 -3.19 3.74 -8.68
C LYS A 21 -2.31 4.10 -7.48
N PRO A 22 -2.52 5.27 -6.86
CA PRO A 22 -1.94 5.60 -5.57
C PRO A 22 -2.77 5.02 -4.42
N GLY A 23 -2.11 4.71 -3.31
CA GLY A 23 -2.71 4.24 -2.08
C GLY A 23 -1.94 4.75 -0.87
N THR A 24 -2.63 4.95 0.24
CA THR A 24 -1.99 5.39 1.50
C THR A 24 -1.88 4.21 2.45
N VAL A 25 -0.69 3.95 2.97
CA VAL A 25 -0.49 2.88 3.95
C VAL A 25 -1.24 3.24 5.23
N LEU A 26 -2.22 2.43 5.61
CA LEU A 26 -2.99 2.62 6.84
C LEU A 26 -2.31 1.90 8.01
N LYS A 27 -1.89 0.65 7.78
CA LYS A 27 -1.26 -0.18 8.81
C LYS A 27 -0.48 -1.34 8.20
N ILE A 28 0.44 -1.88 8.99
CA ILE A 28 1.25 -3.05 8.65
C ILE A 28 0.92 -4.18 9.64
N LEU A 29 0.50 -5.31 9.11
CA LEU A 29 0.09 -6.51 9.85
C LEU A 29 1.27 -7.47 10.04
N GLY A 30 1.93 -7.42 11.19
CA GLY A 30 3.01 -8.35 11.50
C GLY A 30 3.79 -7.94 12.73
N GLY A 31 4.81 -8.74 13.06
CA GLY A 31 5.71 -8.48 14.17
C GLY A 31 6.63 -7.27 13.93
N ILE A 32 7.30 -6.84 15.00
CA ILE A 32 8.16 -5.65 15.01
C ILE A 32 9.27 -5.70 13.95
N CYS A 33 9.88 -6.86 13.71
CA CYS A 33 10.95 -7.01 12.71
C CYS A 33 10.47 -6.71 11.28
N LEU A 34 9.27 -7.15 10.92
CA LEU A 34 8.69 -6.88 9.60
C LEU A 34 8.36 -5.40 9.45
N LYS A 35 7.77 -4.79 10.50
CA LYS A 35 7.46 -3.36 10.50
C LYS A 35 8.72 -2.53 10.30
N ARG A 36 9.76 -2.74 11.12
CA ARG A 36 11.03 -2.03 10.99
C ARG A 36 11.67 -2.20 9.62
N ARG A 37 11.60 -3.39 9.03
CA ARG A 37 12.12 -3.65 7.68
C ARG A 37 11.36 -2.86 6.61
N LEU A 38 10.03 -2.84 6.69
CA LEU A 38 9.18 -2.08 5.77
C LEU A 38 9.39 -0.57 5.94
N GLU A 39 9.48 -0.10 7.18
CA GLU A 39 9.72 1.31 7.52
C GLU A 39 11.09 1.78 7.01
N ALA A 40 12.13 0.96 7.13
CA ALA A 40 13.46 1.25 6.57
C ALA A 40 13.46 1.37 5.04
N MET A 41 12.49 0.75 4.36
CA MET A 41 12.26 0.89 2.92
C MET A 41 11.31 2.04 2.57
N GLY A 42 10.83 2.81 3.56
CA GLY A 42 9.87 3.90 3.37
C GLY A 42 8.39 3.49 3.42
N ILE A 43 8.09 2.20 3.62
CA ILE A 43 6.72 1.69 3.77
C ILE A 43 6.34 1.80 5.25
N ARG A 44 5.72 2.92 5.61
CA ARG A 44 5.26 3.21 6.97
C ARG A 44 3.81 3.70 6.95
N PRO A 45 3.04 3.56 8.04
CA PRO A 45 1.72 4.17 8.15
C PRO A 45 1.77 5.68 7.80
N GLY A 46 0.82 6.13 6.98
CA GLY A 46 0.77 7.49 6.45
C GLY A 46 1.61 7.72 5.19
N ALA A 47 2.44 6.77 4.75
CA ALA A 47 3.17 6.89 3.50
C ALA A 47 2.26 6.66 2.29
N THR A 48 2.43 7.46 1.24
CA THR A 48 1.82 7.24 -0.07
C THR A 48 2.66 6.27 -0.87
N VAL A 49 2.02 5.23 -1.38
CA VAL A 49 2.62 4.18 -2.21
C VAL A 49 1.82 4.02 -3.49
N VAL A 50 2.50 3.75 -4.61
CA VAL A 50 1.88 3.50 -5.90
C VAL A 50 2.23 2.08 -6.31
N LYS A 51 1.25 1.24 -6.62
CA LYS A 51 1.56 -0.09 -7.15
C LYS A 51 1.99 0.09 -8.61
N ILE A 52 3.26 -0.14 -8.92
CA ILE A 52 3.78 -0.01 -10.30
C ILE A 52 3.46 -1.27 -11.09
N ALA A 53 3.76 -2.43 -10.51
CA ALA A 53 3.59 -3.73 -11.15
C ALA A 53 3.46 -4.83 -10.10
N GLY A 54 2.96 -5.99 -10.49
CA GLY A 54 2.88 -7.16 -9.64
C GLY A 54 1.69 -8.02 -10.05
N SER A 55 1.96 -9.27 -10.39
CA SER A 55 0.91 -10.19 -10.81
C SER A 55 0.08 -10.62 -9.59
N PRO A 56 -1.24 -10.74 -9.69
CA PRO A 56 -2.07 -11.29 -8.62
C PRO A 56 -1.80 -12.79 -8.36
N LEU A 57 -1.31 -13.54 -9.36
CA LEU A 57 -1.10 -15.00 -9.30
C LEU A 57 0.28 -15.47 -8.81
N GLY A 58 1.30 -14.62 -8.79
CA GLY A 58 2.64 -14.99 -8.35
C GLY A 58 3.65 -13.85 -8.47
N GLY A 59 4.78 -13.93 -7.79
CA GLY A 59 5.88 -12.96 -7.92
C GLY A 59 5.83 -11.76 -6.95
N PRO A 60 6.93 -10.99 -6.88
CA PRO A 60 7.06 -9.79 -6.06
C PRO A 60 6.15 -8.66 -6.56
N VAL A 61 5.77 -7.77 -5.65
CA VAL A 61 4.99 -6.56 -5.96
C VAL A 61 5.96 -5.39 -6.03
N VAL A 62 5.94 -4.67 -7.15
CA VAL A 62 6.75 -3.46 -7.34
C VAL A 62 5.91 -2.25 -6.90
N VAL A 63 6.41 -1.52 -5.92
CA VAL A 63 5.80 -0.28 -5.43
C VAL A 63 6.72 0.90 -5.62
N GLY A 64 6.12 2.04 -5.95
CA GLY A 64 6.75 3.35 -5.95
C GLY A 64 6.48 4.06 -4.63
N ILE A 65 7.52 4.64 -4.03
CA ILE A 65 7.45 5.43 -2.80
C ILE A 65 8.28 6.69 -3.05
N GLY A 66 7.60 7.82 -3.26
CA GLY A 66 8.23 9.05 -3.73
C GLY A 66 9.05 8.79 -5.00
N PRO A 67 10.36 9.13 -5.04
CA PRO A 67 11.20 8.90 -6.21
C PRO A 67 11.70 7.46 -6.36
N MET A 68 11.57 6.62 -5.34
CA MET A 68 12.13 5.26 -5.33
C MET A 68 11.10 4.23 -5.80
N ARG A 69 11.57 3.22 -6.54
CA ARG A 69 10.79 2.02 -6.90
C ARG A 69 11.46 0.79 -6.31
N LEU A 70 10.71 -0.02 -5.59
CA LEU A 70 11.23 -1.22 -4.95
C LEU A 70 10.28 -2.39 -5.12
N ALA A 71 10.86 -3.59 -5.23
CA ALA A 71 10.12 -4.84 -5.24
C ALA A 71 10.04 -5.40 -3.83
N ILE A 72 8.83 -5.63 -3.33
CA ILE A 72 8.57 -6.32 -2.07
C ILE A 72 7.99 -7.69 -2.35
N GLY A 73 8.50 -8.69 -1.63
CA GLY A 73 7.96 -10.04 -1.70
C GLY A 73 6.47 -10.06 -1.34
N ARG A 74 5.71 -10.93 -2.02
CA ARG A 74 4.27 -11.11 -1.81
C ARG A 74 3.88 -11.28 -0.34
N GLY A 75 4.68 -12.04 0.43
CA GLY A 75 4.46 -12.27 1.86
C GLY A 75 4.55 -11.01 2.71
N MET A 76 5.31 -10.00 2.28
CA MET A 76 5.33 -8.69 2.92
C MET A 76 4.17 -7.82 2.42
N ALA A 77 3.91 -7.81 1.11
CA ALA A 77 2.85 -7.01 0.51
C ALA A 77 1.44 -7.39 1.01
N THR A 78 1.16 -8.67 1.25
CA THR A 78 -0.12 -9.13 1.84
C THR A 78 -0.37 -8.62 3.26
N LYS A 79 0.69 -8.17 3.94
CA LYS A 79 0.64 -7.62 5.29
C LYS A 79 0.51 -6.09 5.31
N VAL A 80 0.67 -5.42 4.18
CA VAL A 80 0.53 -3.97 4.09
C VAL A 80 -0.91 -3.65 3.73
N VAL A 81 -1.61 -2.96 4.63
CA VAL A 81 -2.98 -2.48 4.41
C VAL A 81 -2.90 -1.06 3.89
N VAL A 82 -3.50 -0.84 2.73
CA VAL A 82 -3.55 0.48 2.07
C VAL A 82 -4.99 0.93 1.94
N GLY A 83 -5.22 2.22 2.10
CA GLY A 83 -6.46 2.91 1.77
C GLY A 83 -6.31 3.51 0.40
N VAL A 84 -7.16 3.10 -0.54
CA VAL A 84 -7.25 3.73 -1.86
C VAL A 84 -8.41 4.70 -1.85
N GLN A 85 -8.21 5.87 -2.44
CA GLN A 85 -9.33 6.71 -2.82
C GLN A 85 -9.87 6.17 -4.14
N LYS A 86 -11.20 6.06 -4.21
CA LYS A 86 -11.88 5.66 -5.44
C LYS A 86 -11.90 6.87 -6.35
N ASP A 87 -10.73 7.23 -6.90
CA ASP A 87 -10.68 8.16 -8.01
C ASP A 87 -11.32 7.44 -9.20
N GLY A 88 -12.61 7.75 -9.39
CA GLY A 88 -13.29 7.48 -10.63
C GLY A 88 -12.52 8.17 -11.74
N THR A 89 -12.01 7.39 -12.67
CA THR A 89 -11.54 7.91 -13.94
C THR A 89 -12.51 7.36 -14.99
N PRO A 90 -12.97 8.19 -15.95
CA PRO A 90 -14.20 8.01 -16.74
C PRO A 90 -14.27 6.74 -17.58
#